data_AF-A0A6G7XN33-F1
#
_entry.id   AF-A0A6G7XN33-F1
#
_cell.length_a   1.000
_cell.length_b   1.000
_cell.length_c   1.000
_cell.angle_alpha   90.00
_cell.angle_beta   90.00
_cell.angle_gamma   90.00
#
_symmetry.space_group_name_H-M   'P 1'
#
loop_
_entity.id
_entity.type
_entity.pdbx_description
1 polymer ?
#
loop_
_entity_poly.entity_id
_entity_poly.type
_entity_poly.pdbx_seq_one_letter_code
_entity_poly.pdbx_strand_id
1 'polypeptide(L)'
;MDTTSLPASAAVPTARRAARRAGVAACLVATAALSAVSNATAPDFPVDAADRLQAMAGAGDRAWVSAFAFVLAQLPFVLAVLGLGALLRERLPRLAPVATGLAVLGGFGHAVFGGVSLTGIVLAADGAHRAVHAEVLEDVESSPIMAFAVMGLLSTVLGLVLLSVALWRGRLGPRWVPVVLGAFLVVEFAGSAVTAWSFEVAAVLYLIAFGALARALLEPGPDVV
;
A
#
# COMPACT_ATOMS: atom_id res chain seq x y z
N MET A 1 -52.35 -34.22 -9.59
CA MET A 1 -51.56 -34.07 -8.36
C MET A 1 -50.51 -33.02 -8.65
N ASP A 2 -50.80 -31.77 -8.30
CA ASP A 2 -49.90 -30.63 -8.42
C ASP A 2 -48.93 -30.62 -7.24
N THR A 3 -47.64 -30.74 -7.53
CA THR A 3 -46.56 -30.42 -6.60
C THR A 3 -45.87 -29.15 -7.06
N THR A 4 -46.51 -28.03 -6.74
CA THR A 4 -45.88 -26.72 -6.56
C THR A 4 -44.81 -26.80 -5.47
N SER A 5 -43.53 -26.58 -5.79
CA SER A 5 -42.49 -26.27 -4.79
C SER A 5 -41.29 -25.48 -5.37
N LEU A 6 -41.46 -24.15 -5.34
CA LEU A 6 -40.54 -23.04 -5.02
C LEU A 6 -39.10 -22.97 -5.61
N PRO A 7 -38.80 -22.00 -6.50
CA PRO A 7 -37.44 -21.50 -6.70
C PRO A 7 -37.12 -20.36 -5.72
N ALA A 8 -36.58 -20.69 -4.53
CA ALA A 8 -36.15 -19.71 -3.52
C ALA A 8 -34.62 -19.62 -3.34
N SER A 9 -33.83 -19.73 -4.42
CA SER A 9 -32.36 -19.81 -4.33
C SER A 9 -31.59 -18.89 -5.30
N ALA A 10 -31.99 -17.61 -5.42
CA ALA A 10 -31.29 -16.65 -6.29
C ALA A 10 -30.83 -15.33 -5.63
N ALA A 11 -31.29 -15.00 -4.41
CA ALA A 11 -31.05 -13.67 -3.81
C ALA A 11 -29.73 -13.52 -3.01
N VAL A 12 -29.12 -14.62 -2.54
CA VAL A 12 -27.90 -14.59 -1.69
C VAL A 12 -26.59 -14.20 -2.43
N PRO A 13 -26.38 -14.51 -3.72
CA PRO A 13 -25.12 -14.20 -4.42
C PRO A 13 -24.79 -12.70 -4.55
N THR A 14 -25.79 -11.83 -4.67
CA THR A 14 -25.60 -10.39 -4.93
C THR A 14 -25.08 -9.64 -3.70
N ALA A 15 -25.64 -9.91 -2.52
CA ALA A 15 -25.26 -9.29 -1.26
C ALA A 15 -23.78 -9.59 -0.89
N ARG A 16 -23.33 -10.84 -1.06
CA ARG A 16 -21.92 -11.21 -0.81
C ARG A 16 -20.95 -10.50 -1.74
N ARG A 17 -21.31 -10.35 -3.03
CA ARG A 17 -20.48 -9.63 -4.01
C ARG A 17 -20.38 -8.15 -3.67
N ALA A 18 -21.48 -7.52 -3.28
CA ALA A 18 -21.51 -6.12 -2.84
C ALA A 18 -20.65 -5.91 -1.59
N ALA A 19 -20.82 -6.76 -0.56
CA ALA A 19 -20.02 -6.70 0.66
C ALA A 19 -18.52 -6.87 0.38
N ARG A 20 -18.15 -7.81 -0.50
CA ARG A 20 -16.75 -7.98 -0.93
C ARG A 20 -16.19 -6.73 -1.61
N ARG A 21 -16.93 -6.12 -2.54
CA ARG A 21 -16.51 -4.87 -3.21
C ARG A 21 -16.36 -3.71 -2.22
N ALA A 22 -17.29 -3.59 -1.28
CA ALA A 22 -17.21 -2.58 -0.22
C ALA A 22 -16.00 -2.78 0.69
N GLY A 23 -15.68 -4.02 1.06
CA GLY A 23 -14.47 -4.34 1.83
C GLY A 23 -13.18 -3.94 1.10
N VAL A 24 -13.10 -4.22 -0.22
CA VAL A 24 -11.95 -3.79 -1.04
C VAL A 24 -11.86 -2.26 -1.13
N ALA A 25 -12.98 -1.59 -1.33
CA ALA A 25 -13.04 -0.12 -1.37
C ALA A 25 -12.57 0.50 -0.04
N ALA A 26 -13.04 -0.03 1.09
CA ALA A 26 -12.61 0.42 2.42
C ALA A 26 -11.11 0.20 2.65
N CYS A 27 -10.57 -0.96 2.23
CA CYS A 27 -9.15 -1.24 2.32
C CYS A 27 -8.31 -0.29 1.46
N LEU A 28 -8.72 0.02 0.23
CA LEU A 28 -8.05 1.00 -0.64
C LEU A 28 -7.99 2.38 0.03
N VAL A 29 -9.11 2.86 0.56
CA VAL A 29 -9.16 4.17 1.25
C VAL A 29 -8.30 4.16 2.51
N ALA A 30 -8.38 3.11 3.32
CA ALA A 30 -7.58 2.97 4.53
C ALA A 30 -6.07 2.99 4.22
N THR A 31 -5.62 2.24 3.21
CA THR A 31 -4.22 2.26 2.76
C THR A 31 -3.79 3.66 2.37
N ALA A 32 -4.52 4.32 1.47
CA ALA A 32 -4.10 5.64 0.98
C ALA A 32 -4.11 6.70 2.09
N ALA A 33 -5.10 6.67 2.99
CA ALA A 33 -5.17 7.59 4.11
C ALA A 33 -4.03 7.37 5.11
N LEU A 34 -3.75 6.11 5.50
CA LEU A 34 -2.66 5.80 6.42
C LEU A 34 -1.29 6.11 5.81
N SER A 35 -1.07 5.82 4.52
CA SER A 35 0.15 6.22 3.81
C SER A 35 0.32 7.73 3.77
N ALA A 36 -0.75 8.49 3.51
CA ALA A 36 -0.69 9.95 3.53
C ALA A 36 -0.35 10.51 4.93
N VAL A 37 -0.96 9.95 5.98
CA VAL A 37 -0.61 10.31 7.38
C VAL A 37 0.85 9.99 7.67
N SER A 38 1.34 8.81 7.24
CA SER A 38 2.74 8.42 7.38
C SER A 38 3.68 9.45 6.78
N ASN A 39 3.45 9.82 5.52
CA ASN A 39 4.31 10.77 4.79
C ASN A 39 4.24 12.16 5.41
N ALA A 40 3.06 12.64 5.79
CA ALA A 40 2.89 13.97 6.39
C ALA A 40 3.52 14.11 7.78
N THR A 41 3.71 13.00 8.50
CA THR A 41 4.27 13.00 9.86
C THR A 41 5.70 12.48 9.93
N ALA A 42 6.23 11.94 8.83
CA ALA A 42 7.58 11.40 8.74
C ALA A 42 8.64 12.40 9.21
N PRO A 43 9.67 11.95 9.95
CA PRO A 43 10.89 12.74 10.15
C PRO A 43 11.69 12.82 8.86
N ASP A 44 12.69 13.69 8.83
CA ASP A 44 13.70 13.69 7.77
C ASP A 44 14.52 12.38 7.85
N PHE A 45 14.91 11.86 6.69
CA PHE A 45 15.73 10.65 6.55
C PHE A 45 17.08 10.96 5.89
N PRO A 46 18.03 11.58 6.63
CA PRO A 46 19.39 11.78 6.12
C PRO A 46 20.09 10.43 5.83
N VAL A 47 21.20 10.46 5.09
CA VAL A 47 21.93 9.23 4.73
C VAL A 47 22.66 8.63 5.94
N ASP A 48 23.21 9.49 6.81
CA ASP A 48 23.95 9.08 8.00
C ASP A 48 23.02 8.51 9.09
N ALA A 49 23.44 7.43 9.76
CA ALA A 49 22.63 6.76 10.77
C ALA A 49 22.46 7.58 12.05
N ALA A 50 23.51 8.27 12.51
CA ALA A 50 23.44 9.11 13.70
C ALA A 50 22.54 10.32 13.46
N ASP A 51 22.63 10.94 12.29
CA ASP A 51 21.75 12.05 11.89
C ASP A 51 20.28 11.60 11.79
N ARG A 52 20.01 10.39 11.30
CA ARG A 52 18.64 9.84 11.29
C ARG A 52 18.08 9.60 12.67
N LEU A 53 18.86 9.02 13.58
CA LEU A 53 18.44 8.84 14.96
C LEU A 53 18.18 10.20 15.63
N GLN A 54 18.98 11.21 15.33
CA GLN A 54 18.73 12.57 15.79
C GLN A 54 17.44 13.16 15.21
N ALA A 55 17.17 12.98 13.91
CA ALA A 55 15.94 13.43 13.27
C ALA A 55 14.69 12.74 13.85
N MET A 56 14.76 11.43 14.08
CA MET A 56 13.70 10.66 14.74
C MET A 56 13.45 11.15 16.17
N ALA A 57 14.51 11.36 16.95
CA ALA A 57 14.40 11.89 18.32
C ALA A 57 13.79 13.31 18.33
N GLY A 58 14.21 14.16 17.39
CA GLY A 58 13.70 15.52 17.24
C GLY A 58 12.23 15.59 16.82
N ALA A 59 11.75 14.59 16.07
CA ALA A 59 10.34 14.51 15.66
C ALA A 59 9.40 14.03 16.78
N GLY A 60 9.92 13.33 17.80
CA GLY A 60 9.13 12.85 18.95
C GLY A 60 7.95 11.97 18.53
N ASP A 61 6.75 12.27 19.05
CA ASP A 61 5.53 11.50 18.78
C ASP A 61 5.17 11.42 17.29
N ARG A 62 5.59 12.38 16.47
CA ARG A 62 5.36 12.34 15.03
C ARG A 62 6.04 11.14 14.36
N ALA A 63 7.25 10.78 14.81
CA ALA A 63 7.95 9.62 14.27
C ALA A 63 7.18 8.33 14.55
N TRP A 64 6.61 8.19 15.76
CA TRP A 64 5.74 7.06 16.10
C TRP A 64 4.47 7.03 15.26
N VAL A 65 3.78 8.16 15.11
CA VAL A 65 2.58 8.26 14.26
C VAL A 65 2.89 7.83 12.83
N SER A 66 4.02 8.31 12.28
CA SER A 66 4.44 7.97 10.93
C SER A 66 4.71 6.47 10.78
N ALA A 67 5.56 5.90 11.63
CA ALA A 67 5.92 4.48 11.54
C ALA A 67 4.73 3.54 11.78
N PHE A 68 3.85 3.84 12.74
CA PHE A 68 2.63 3.04 12.94
C PHE A 68 1.67 3.16 11.78
N ALA A 69 1.43 4.37 11.27
CA ALA A 69 0.56 4.56 10.11
C ALA A 69 1.11 3.79 8.89
N PHE A 70 2.43 3.84 8.66
CA PHE A 70 3.10 3.09 7.62
C PHE A 70 2.90 1.58 7.77
N VAL A 71 3.19 1.01 8.94
CA VAL A 71 3.02 -0.44 9.20
C VAL A 71 1.56 -0.85 9.06
N LEU A 72 0.64 -0.08 9.64
CA LEU A 72 -0.79 -0.36 9.60
C LEU A 72 -1.38 -0.22 8.18
N ALA A 73 -0.79 0.58 7.30
CA ALA A 73 -1.22 0.70 5.91
C ALA A 73 -1.01 -0.60 5.09
N GLN A 74 -0.07 -1.46 5.52
CA GLN A 74 0.33 -2.64 4.73
C GLN A 74 -0.73 -3.73 4.74
N LEU A 75 -1.41 -3.97 5.86
CA LEU A 75 -2.49 -4.95 5.93
C LEU A 75 -3.69 -4.62 5.01
N PRO A 76 -4.31 -3.43 5.08
CA PRO A 76 -5.37 -3.07 4.15
C PRO A 76 -4.85 -3.04 2.71
N PHE A 77 -3.58 -2.72 2.47
CA PHE A 77 -3.02 -2.75 1.11
C PHE A 77 -3.05 -4.17 0.55
N VAL A 78 -2.54 -5.14 1.31
CA VAL A 78 -2.56 -6.57 0.95
C VAL A 78 -3.99 -7.06 0.69
N LEU A 79 -4.93 -6.72 1.57
CA LEU A 79 -6.34 -7.11 1.40
C LEU A 79 -6.99 -6.45 0.17
N ALA A 80 -6.69 -5.19 -0.10
CA ALA A 80 -7.16 -4.46 -1.27
C ALA A 80 -6.67 -5.10 -2.56
N VAL A 81 -5.36 -5.37 -2.69
CA VAL A 81 -4.79 -5.93 -3.91
C VAL A 81 -5.23 -7.38 -4.14
N LEU A 82 -5.41 -8.19 -3.09
CA LEU A 82 -6.03 -9.52 -3.20
C LEU A 82 -7.48 -9.42 -3.72
N GLY A 83 -8.23 -8.44 -3.21
CA GLY A 83 -9.57 -8.12 -3.66
C GLY A 83 -9.65 -7.73 -5.14
N LEU A 84 -8.81 -6.79 -5.57
CA LEU A 84 -8.69 -6.37 -6.96
C LEU A 84 -8.24 -7.51 -7.87
N GLY A 85 -7.23 -8.28 -7.44
CA GLY A 85 -6.72 -9.45 -8.14
C GLY A 85 -7.82 -10.46 -8.46
N ALA A 86 -8.61 -10.82 -7.46
CA ALA A 86 -9.72 -11.76 -7.65
C ALA A 86 -10.88 -11.17 -8.49
N LEU A 87 -11.09 -9.85 -8.51
CA LEU A 87 -12.03 -9.21 -9.46
C LEU A 87 -11.51 -9.23 -10.90
N LEU A 88 -10.20 -9.13 -11.10
CA LEU A 88 -9.56 -9.09 -12.41
C LEU A 88 -9.29 -10.49 -13.00
N ARG A 89 -9.18 -11.51 -12.14
CA ARG A 89 -8.75 -12.88 -12.52
C ARG A 89 -9.60 -13.52 -13.61
N GLU A 90 -10.91 -13.30 -13.62
CA GLU A 90 -11.80 -13.87 -14.65
C GLU A 90 -11.46 -13.35 -16.06
N ARG A 91 -11.09 -12.07 -16.18
CA ARG A 91 -10.76 -11.43 -17.46
C ARG A 91 -9.28 -11.56 -17.81
N LEU A 92 -8.42 -11.64 -16.81
CA LEU A 92 -6.96 -11.58 -16.95
C LEU A 92 -6.29 -12.70 -16.12
N PRO A 93 -6.49 -13.98 -16.48
CA PRO A 93 -6.13 -15.13 -15.64
C PRO A 93 -4.63 -15.29 -15.39
N ARG A 94 -3.77 -14.69 -16.23
CA ARG A 94 -2.31 -14.72 -16.06
C ARG A 94 -1.76 -13.46 -15.41
N LEU A 95 -2.19 -12.28 -15.87
CA LEU A 95 -1.67 -11.01 -15.40
C LEU A 95 -2.14 -10.68 -13.97
N ALA A 96 -3.41 -10.94 -13.64
CA ALA A 96 -3.94 -10.56 -12.33
C ALA A 96 -3.27 -11.31 -11.16
N PRO A 97 -3.03 -12.63 -11.21
CA PRO A 97 -2.32 -13.32 -10.14
C PRO A 97 -0.87 -12.86 -9.97
N VAL A 98 -0.14 -12.60 -11.08
CA VAL A 98 1.26 -12.13 -11.01
C VAL A 98 1.33 -10.73 -10.39
N ALA A 99 0.50 -9.79 -10.87
CA ALA A 99 0.42 -8.45 -10.31
C ALA A 99 0.07 -8.47 -8.81
N THR A 100 -0.92 -9.28 -8.45
CA THR A 100 -1.37 -9.43 -7.05
C THR A 100 -0.29 -10.05 -6.19
N GLY A 101 0.35 -11.13 -6.63
CA GLY A 101 1.41 -11.80 -5.88
C GLY A 101 2.60 -10.88 -5.59
N LEU A 102 3.04 -10.13 -6.60
CA LEU A 102 4.10 -9.13 -6.43
C LEU A 102 3.67 -8.00 -5.49
N ALA A 103 2.46 -7.47 -5.64
CA ALA A 103 1.97 -6.43 -4.73
C ALA A 103 1.86 -6.94 -3.28
N VAL A 104 1.41 -8.18 -3.04
CA VAL A 104 1.37 -8.79 -1.70
C VAL A 104 2.77 -8.95 -1.12
N LEU A 105 3.73 -9.44 -1.91
CA LEU A 105 5.13 -9.53 -1.49
C LEU A 105 5.71 -8.14 -1.17
N GLY A 106 5.29 -7.14 -1.93
CA GLY A 106 5.61 -5.74 -1.70
C GLY A 106 5.13 -5.22 -0.35
N GLY A 107 3.85 -5.42 -0.04
CA GLY A 107 3.26 -5.05 1.25
C GLY A 107 3.92 -5.77 2.43
N PHE A 108 4.28 -7.04 2.26
CA PHE A 108 5.05 -7.79 3.26
C PHE A 108 6.43 -7.16 3.52
N GLY A 109 7.20 -6.88 2.48
CA GLY A 109 8.53 -6.28 2.65
C GLY A 109 8.48 -4.86 3.23
N HIS A 110 7.45 -4.07 2.90
CA HIS A 110 7.21 -2.78 3.57
C HIS A 110 6.87 -2.96 5.05
N ALA A 111 6.11 -3.99 5.44
CA ALA A 111 5.86 -4.26 6.84
C ALA A 111 7.14 -4.63 7.61
N VAL A 112 8.05 -5.40 6.99
CA VAL A 112 9.38 -5.69 7.55
C VAL A 112 10.19 -4.40 7.73
N PHE A 113 10.24 -3.54 6.71
CA PHE A 113 10.93 -2.25 6.78
C PHE A 113 10.33 -1.32 7.85
N GLY A 114 9.00 -1.34 8.01
CA GLY A 114 8.33 -0.59 9.07
C GLY A 114 8.71 -1.09 10.47
N GLY A 115 8.97 -2.39 10.63
CA GLY A 115 9.55 -2.95 11.86
C GLY A 115 10.94 -2.40 12.16
N VAL A 116 11.82 -2.30 11.16
CA VAL A 116 13.15 -1.67 11.29
C VAL A 116 13.00 -0.20 11.69
N SER A 117 12.07 0.52 11.09
CA SER A 117 11.78 1.92 11.40
C SER A 117 11.33 2.11 12.86
N LEU A 118 10.44 1.24 13.35
CA LEU A 118 10.00 1.25 14.76
C LEU A 118 11.17 0.98 15.72
N THR A 119 12.06 0.04 15.39
CA THR A 119 13.29 -0.19 16.15
C THR A 119 14.16 1.07 16.17
N GLY A 120 14.36 1.73 15.04
CA GLY A 120 15.11 2.99 14.96
C GLY A 120 14.55 4.08 15.88
N ILE A 121 13.22 4.20 16.00
CA ILE A 121 12.59 5.15 16.90
C ILE A 121 12.86 4.81 18.38
N VAL A 122 12.84 3.52 18.74
CA VAL A 122 13.20 3.08 20.11
C VAL A 122 14.65 3.42 20.42
N LEU A 123 15.57 3.16 19.48
CA LEU A 123 16.98 3.49 19.62
C LEU A 123 17.21 5.01 19.74
N ALA A 124 16.48 5.80 18.96
CA ALA A 124 16.56 7.27 18.95
C ALA A 124 16.17 7.89 20.31
N ALA A 125 15.29 7.23 21.07
CA ALA A 125 14.87 7.71 22.38
C ALA A 125 15.99 7.68 23.44
N ASP A 126 17.00 6.83 23.26
CA ASP A 126 18.16 6.74 24.16
C ASP A 126 19.31 7.64 23.67
N GLY A 127 19.17 8.93 23.95
CA GLY A 127 20.14 9.95 23.54
C GLY A 127 21.54 9.77 24.16
N ALA A 128 21.69 9.03 25.27
CA ALA A 128 22.97 8.82 25.94
C ALA A 128 23.90 7.89 25.16
N HIS A 129 23.35 6.97 24.37
CA HIS A 129 24.10 5.95 23.62
C HIS A 129 23.95 6.10 22.10
N ARG A 130 23.63 7.30 21.60
CA ARG A 130 23.32 7.53 20.18
C ARG A 130 24.38 6.99 19.21
N ALA A 131 25.67 7.11 19.53
CA ALA A 131 26.75 6.61 18.67
C ALA A 131 26.70 5.09 18.53
N VAL A 132 26.55 4.36 19.65
CA VAL A 132 26.43 2.90 19.65
C VAL A 132 25.15 2.46 18.91
N HIS A 133 24.04 3.17 19.12
CA HIS A 133 22.79 2.88 18.43
C HIS A 133 22.84 3.16 16.92
N ALA A 134 23.65 4.12 16.48
CA ALA A 134 23.90 4.38 15.07
C ALA A 134 24.65 3.19 14.43
N GLU A 135 25.69 2.67 15.09
CA GLU A 135 26.40 1.45 14.65
C GLU A 135 25.45 0.25 14.55
N VAL A 136 24.59 0.04 15.57
CA VAL A 136 23.57 -1.02 15.54
C VAL A 136 22.62 -0.86 14.36
N LEU A 137 22.19 0.37 14.06
CA LEU A 137 21.30 0.64 12.92
C LEU A 137 22.00 0.36 11.59
N GLU A 138 23.27 0.74 11.43
CA GLU A 138 24.08 0.43 10.25
C GLU A 138 24.28 -1.07 10.06
N ASP A 139 24.51 -1.82 11.15
CA ASP A 139 24.60 -3.28 11.13
C ASP A 139 23.28 -3.91 10.66
N VAL A 140 22.14 -3.41 11.15
CA VAL A 140 20.82 -3.87 10.69
C VAL A 140 20.62 -3.60 9.20
N GLU A 141 21.05 -2.43 8.72
CA GLU A 141 20.86 -2.01 7.32
C GLU A 141 21.81 -2.68 6.33
N SER A 142 22.98 -3.09 6.79
CA SER A 142 23.90 -3.93 6.03
C SER A 142 23.58 -5.42 6.15
N SER A 143 22.68 -5.81 7.06
CA SER A 143 22.30 -7.21 7.27
C SER A 143 21.42 -7.76 6.14
N PRO A 144 21.35 -9.11 6.01
CA PRO A 144 20.42 -9.76 5.09
C PRO A 144 18.94 -9.42 5.30
N ILE A 145 18.55 -8.84 6.44
CA ILE A 145 17.17 -8.38 6.68
C ILE A 145 16.77 -7.35 5.62
N MET A 146 17.70 -6.49 5.18
CA MET A 146 17.42 -5.50 4.16
C MET A 146 17.13 -6.08 2.78
N ALA A 147 17.51 -7.34 2.52
CA ALA A 147 17.08 -8.02 1.30
C ALA A 147 15.55 -8.14 1.22
N PHE A 148 14.85 -8.32 2.35
CA PHE A 148 13.38 -8.36 2.38
C PHE A 148 12.77 -6.98 2.08
N ALA A 149 13.37 -5.91 2.58
CA ALA A 149 12.93 -4.54 2.30
C ALA A 149 13.16 -4.19 0.82
N VAL A 150 14.33 -4.51 0.27
CA VAL A 150 14.64 -4.32 -1.17
C VAL A 150 13.69 -5.13 -2.05
N MET A 151 13.46 -6.41 -1.71
CA MET A 151 12.48 -7.23 -2.42
C MET A 151 11.06 -6.69 -2.27
N GLY A 152 10.71 -6.15 -1.11
CA GLY A 152 9.46 -5.44 -0.86
C GLY A 152 9.30 -4.24 -1.78
N LEU A 153 10.31 -3.38 -1.84
CA LEU A 153 10.33 -2.21 -2.72
C LEU A 153 10.14 -2.59 -4.19
N LEU A 154 11.00 -3.49 -4.69
CA LEU A 154 10.94 -3.94 -6.09
C LEU A 154 9.59 -4.59 -6.42
N SER A 155 9.08 -5.44 -5.51
CA SER A 155 7.81 -6.13 -5.72
C SER A 155 6.61 -5.18 -5.64
N THR A 156 6.66 -4.14 -4.81
CA THR A 156 5.65 -3.08 -4.79
C THR A 156 5.63 -2.32 -6.11
N VAL A 157 6.79 -1.87 -6.61
CA VAL A 157 6.86 -1.13 -7.88
C VAL A 157 6.35 -2.00 -9.02
N LEU A 158 6.91 -3.20 -9.20
CA LEU A 158 6.51 -4.10 -10.28
C LEU A 158 5.04 -4.55 -10.14
N GLY A 159 4.62 -4.87 -8.91
CA GLY A 159 3.25 -5.26 -8.61
C GLY A 159 2.24 -4.17 -8.95
N LEU A 160 2.52 -2.91 -8.58
CA LEU A 160 1.65 -1.77 -8.88
C LEU A 160 1.67 -1.36 -10.35
N VAL A 161 2.81 -1.47 -11.05
CA VAL A 161 2.87 -1.30 -12.52
C VAL A 161 1.98 -2.33 -13.20
N LEU A 162 2.15 -3.61 -12.88
CA LEU A 162 1.36 -4.69 -13.48
C LEU A 162 -0.12 -4.61 -13.08
N LEU A 163 -0.43 -4.19 -11.85
CA LEU A 163 -1.79 -3.93 -11.40
C LEU A 163 -2.42 -2.78 -12.18
N SER A 164 -1.67 -1.71 -12.43
CA SER A 164 -2.13 -0.58 -13.27
C SER A 164 -2.45 -1.04 -14.69
N VAL A 165 -1.57 -1.86 -15.29
CA VAL A 165 -1.83 -2.49 -16.60
C VAL A 165 -3.06 -3.40 -16.55
N ALA A 166 -3.24 -4.17 -15.46
CA ALA A 166 -4.39 -5.05 -15.28
C ALA A 166 -5.70 -4.27 -15.13
N LEU A 167 -5.71 -3.16 -14.38
CA LEU A 167 -6.84 -2.26 -14.25
C LEU A 167 -7.21 -1.65 -15.60
N TRP A 168 -6.22 -1.21 -16.37
CA TRP A 168 -6.41 -0.66 -17.72
C TRP A 168 -7.01 -1.69 -18.68
N ARG A 169 -6.42 -2.89 -18.76
CA ARG A 169 -6.88 -3.97 -19.65
C ARG A 169 -8.20 -4.58 -19.21
N GLY A 170 -8.39 -4.74 -17.91
CA GLY A 170 -9.59 -5.32 -17.30
C GLY A 170 -10.77 -4.36 -17.25
N ARG A 171 -10.53 -3.07 -17.53
CA ARG A 171 -11.52 -1.98 -17.48
C ARG A 171 -12.23 -1.92 -16.12
N LEU A 172 -11.47 -2.09 -15.03
CA LEU A 172 -11.98 -1.98 -13.67
C LEU A 172 -11.77 -0.55 -13.17
N GLY A 173 -12.86 0.23 -13.14
CA GLY A 173 -12.84 1.64 -12.75
C GLY A 173 -12.52 2.61 -13.90
N PRO A 174 -12.33 3.91 -13.59
CA PRO A 174 -12.07 4.95 -14.58
C PRO A 174 -10.73 4.74 -15.29
N ARG A 175 -10.69 4.97 -16.61
CA ARG A 175 -9.48 4.74 -17.43
C ARG A 175 -8.29 5.61 -17.02
N TRP A 176 -8.51 6.77 -16.41
CA TRP A 176 -7.40 7.63 -15.98
C TRP A 176 -6.69 7.12 -14.71
N VAL A 177 -7.32 6.25 -13.90
CA VAL A 177 -6.75 5.77 -12.63
C VAL A 177 -5.41 5.05 -12.81
N PRO A 178 -5.23 4.11 -13.76
CA PRO A 178 -3.93 3.52 -14.04
C PRO A 178 -2.83 4.52 -14.40
N VAL A 179 -3.17 5.63 -15.07
CA VAL A 179 -2.21 6.67 -15.43
C VAL A 179 -1.77 7.43 -14.18
N VAL A 180 -2.72 7.77 -13.29
CA VAL A 180 -2.43 8.43 -12.01
C VAL A 180 -1.62 7.51 -11.09
N LEU A 181 -1.89 6.21 -11.07
CA LEU A 181 -1.06 5.24 -10.35
C LEU A 181 0.37 5.16 -10.92
N GLY A 182 0.51 5.18 -12.25
CA GLY A 182 1.83 5.27 -12.89
C GLY A 182 2.57 6.55 -12.51
N ALA A 183 1.88 7.70 -12.50
CA ALA A 183 2.45 8.97 -12.08
C ALA A 183 2.87 8.95 -10.60
N PHE A 184 2.03 8.38 -9.72
CA PHE A 184 2.36 8.15 -8.31
C PHE A 184 3.68 7.40 -8.17
N LEU A 185 3.88 6.28 -8.88
CA LEU A 185 5.11 5.49 -8.79
C LEU A 185 6.35 6.29 -9.23
N VAL A 186 6.22 7.10 -10.29
CA VAL A 186 7.32 7.94 -10.76
C VAL A 186 7.66 9.00 -9.71
N VAL A 187 6.67 9.69 -9.18
CA VAL A 187 6.88 10.75 -8.18
C VAL A 187 7.44 10.16 -6.88
N GLU A 188 6.87 9.06 -6.38
CA GLU A 188 7.29 8.40 -5.13
C GLU A 188 8.74 7.90 -5.19
N PHE A 189 9.11 7.21 -6.27
CA PHE A 189 10.40 6.50 -6.32
C PHE A 189 11.50 7.24 -7.07
N ALA A 190 11.17 8.02 -8.11
CA ALA A 190 12.16 8.82 -8.83
C ALA A 190 12.20 10.26 -8.32
N GLY A 191 11.05 10.84 -7.94
CA GLY A 191 10.97 12.20 -7.43
C GLY A 191 11.60 12.39 -6.07
N SER A 192 11.47 11.40 -5.17
CA SER A 192 12.04 11.44 -3.81
C SER A 192 13.57 11.53 -3.79
N ALA A 193 14.25 11.07 -4.85
CA ALA A 193 15.69 11.24 -5.01
C ALA A 193 16.11 12.68 -5.37
N VAL A 194 15.17 13.51 -5.80
CA VAL A 194 15.43 14.87 -6.32
C VAL A 194 14.88 15.94 -5.39
N THR A 195 13.70 15.72 -4.80
CA THR A 195 13.00 16.76 -4.02
C THR A 195 12.22 16.17 -2.84
N ALA A 196 12.21 16.91 -1.72
CA ALA A 196 11.47 16.50 -0.52
C ALA A 196 9.94 16.48 -0.74
N TRP A 197 9.41 17.44 -1.52
CA TRP A 197 7.96 17.59 -1.76
C TRP A 197 7.32 16.43 -2.56
N SER A 198 8.14 15.51 -3.06
CA SER A 198 7.67 14.37 -3.85
C SER A 198 6.80 13.42 -3.03
N PHE A 199 7.06 13.25 -1.73
CA PHE A 199 6.26 12.35 -0.89
C PHE A 199 4.83 12.85 -0.67
N GLU A 200 4.64 14.16 -0.58
CA GLU A 200 3.32 14.79 -0.42
C GLU A 200 2.53 14.71 -1.72
N VAL A 201 3.18 14.99 -2.85
CA VAL A 201 2.52 14.88 -4.16
C VAL A 201 2.18 13.42 -4.48
N ALA A 202 3.07 12.48 -4.18
CA ALA A 202 2.80 11.06 -4.31
C ALA A 202 1.63 10.62 -3.43
N ALA A 203 1.57 11.06 -2.17
CA ALA A 203 0.44 10.78 -1.28
C ALA A 203 -0.89 11.29 -1.84
N VAL A 204 -0.91 12.50 -2.42
CA VAL A 204 -2.10 13.05 -3.08
C VAL A 204 -2.50 12.22 -4.30
N LEU A 205 -1.56 11.85 -5.16
CA LEU A 205 -1.83 11.01 -6.33
C LEU A 205 -2.39 9.64 -5.91
N TYR A 206 -1.84 9.06 -4.84
CA TYR A 206 -2.26 7.77 -4.32
C TYR A 206 -3.68 7.83 -3.74
N LEU A 207 -4.01 8.88 -2.97
CA LEU A 207 -5.36 9.18 -2.49
C LEU A 207 -6.36 9.33 -3.64
N ILE A 208 -6.00 10.09 -4.68
CA ILE A 208 -6.87 10.30 -5.85
C ILE A 208 -7.13 8.98 -6.56
N ALA A 209 -6.09 8.20 -6.85
CA ALA A 209 -6.22 6.94 -7.56
C ALA A 209 -7.05 5.90 -6.77
N PHE A 210 -6.71 5.69 -5.50
CA PHE A 210 -7.39 4.70 -4.67
C PHE A 210 -8.79 5.13 -4.28
N GLY A 211 -9.02 6.42 -4.03
CA GLY A 211 -10.34 6.98 -3.78
C GLY A 211 -11.27 6.85 -5.00
N ALA A 212 -10.77 7.13 -6.21
CA ALA A 212 -11.56 6.95 -7.43
C ALA A 212 -11.87 5.48 -7.73
N LEU A 213 -10.91 4.58 -7.47
CA LEU A 213 -11.14 3.14 -7.62
C LEU A 213 -12.14 2.61 -6.58
N ALA A 214 -12.03 3.03 -5.32
CA ALA A 214 -12.98 2.71 -4.27
C ALA A 214 -14.40 3.18 -4.62
N ARG A 215 -14.55 4.42 -5.10
CA ARG A 215 -15.82 4.97 -5.56
C ARG A 215 -16.43 4.12 -6.68
N ALA A 216 -15.63 3.76 -7.70
CA ALA A 216 -16.09 2.92 -8.81
C ALA A 216 -16.46 1.48 -8.37
N LEU A 217 -15.86 0.98 -7.29
CA LEU A 217 -16.24 -0.32 -6.72
C LEU A 217 -17.59 -0.26 -6.00
N LEU A 218 -17.96 0.89 -5.44
CA LEU A 218 -19.21 1.11 -4.72
C LEU A 218 -20.39 1.50 -5.64
N GLU A 219 -20.10 2.04 -6.81
CA GLU A 219 -21.14 2.32 -7.81
C GLU A 219 -21.85 1.02 -8.21
N PRO A 220 -23.20 1.00 -8.25
CA PRO A 220 -23.95 -0.05 -8.91
C PRO A 220 -23.44 -0.11 -10.34
N GLY A 221 -22.78 -1.22 -10.71
CA GLY A 221 -22.44 -1.41 -12.11
C GLY A 221 -23.72 -1.39 -12.93
N PRO A 222 -23.70 -0.92 -14.19
CA PRO A 222 -24.81 -1.22 -15.09
C PRO A 222 -25.01 -2.73 -15.02
N ASP A 223 -26.25 -3.17 -14.81
CA ASP A 223 -26.60 -4.59 -14.82
C ASP A 223 -26.27 -5.13 -16.21
N VAL A 224 -25.03 -5.57 -16.41
CA VAL A 224 -24.63 -6.29 -17.61
C VAL A 224 -25.10 -7.71 -17.39
N VAL A 225 -26.33 -7.95 -17.85
CA VAL A 225 -26.90 -9.25 -18.19
C VAL A 225 -26.00 -9.95 -19.20
#